data_AF-A0A640KTN6-F1
#
_entry.id   AF-A0A640KTN6-F1
#
_cell.length_a   1.000
_cell.length_b   1.000
_cell.length_c   1.000
_cell.angle_alpha   90.00
_cell.angle_beta   90.00
_cell.angle_gamma   90.00
#
_symmetry.space_group_name_H-M   'P 1'
#
loop_
_entity.id
_entity.type
_entity.pdbx_description
1 polymer ?
#
loop_
_entity_poly.entity_id
_entity_poly.type
_entity_poly.pdbx_seq_one_letter_code
_entity_poly.pdbx_strand_id
1 'polypeptide(L)'
;MSPVQLLHYSEHRNPLPMFRYGIPYSCGAGRMTGIACGASMRVRSVGPCVASSLGHSTASALHAPVRHKASTIRIANRKKVEMFVGKRYHLPTRLRVAAPDIAAEWDQEKNPLHLYPDIVSIGYMYPVFWKCGKCTNSYEMSVEKRVVRGRGCPVCEDRELSASMAFNTAAMNAGNAHSREADIASVAATPPLLPGEKNRSLRPKRTTMLNLRTKY
;
A
#
# COMPACT_ATOMS: atom_id res chain seq x y z
N MET A 1 -46.34 8.56 -47.40
CA MET A 1 -46.94 7.78 -46.29
C MET A 1 -46.08 6.56 -46.06
N SER A 2 -45.23 6.61 -45.03
CA SER A 2 -44.46 5.46 -44.54
C SER A 2 -44.31 5.63 -43.02
N PRO A 3 -44.60 4.60 -42.21
CA PRO A 3 -44.77 4.75 -40.76
C PRO A 3 -43.43 4.75 -40.02
N VAL A 4 -43.34 5.62 -39.01
CA VAL A 4 -42.26 5.68 -38.03
C VAL A 4 -42.42 4.51 -37.06
N GLN A 5 -41.45 3.58 -37.03
CA GLN A 5 -41.38 2.52 -36.02
C GLN A 5 -40.82 3.08 -34.71
N LEU A 6 -41.69 3.19 -33.70
CA LEU A 6 -41.32 3.39 -32.30
C LEU A 6 -40.74 2.08 -31.74
N LEU A 7 -39.44 2.06 -31.44
CA LEU A 7 -38.84 0.98 -30.65
C LEU A 7 -39.12 1.23 -29.17
N HIS A 8 -39.94 0.35 -28.59
CA HIS A 8 -40.12 0.19 -27.15
C HIS A 8 -38.78 -0.12 -26.47
N TYR A 9 -38.33 0.75 -25.57
CA TYR A 9 -37.22 0.47 -24.66
C TYR A 9 -37.77 -0.19 -23.39
N SER A 10 -37.49 -1.48 -23.22
CA SER A 10 -37.82 -2.27 -22.04
C SER A 10 -36.89 -1.91 -20.88
N GLU A 11 -37.41 -1.32 -19.80
CA GLU A 11 -36.70 -1.13 -18.54
C GLU A 11 -36.53 -2.47 -17.80
N HIS A 12 -35.46 -3.20 -18.10
CA HIS A 12 -35.00 -4.27 -17.21
C HIS A 12 -34.16 -3.67 -16.07
N ARG A 13 -34.83 -3.30 -14.97
CA ARG A 13 -34.19 -3.09 -13.66
C ARG A 13 -33.73 -4.44 -13.13
N ASN A 14 -32.45 -4.76 -13.31
CA ASN A 14 -31.79 -5.82 -12.56
C ASN A 14 -31.39 -5.27 -11.17
N PRO A 15 -31.91 -5.81 -10.05
CA PRO A 15 -31.41 -5.46 -8.73
C PRO A 15 -30.04 -6.12 -8.50
N LEU A 16 -29.03 -5.32 -8.17
CA LEU A 16 -27.71 -5.82 -7.78
C LEU A 16 -27.78 -6.61 -6.45
N PRO A 17 -26.98 -7.69 -6.29
CA PRO A 17 -26.96 -8.49 -5.08
C PRO A 17 -26.32 -7.74 -3.91
N MET A 18 -27.06 -7.68 -2.79
CA MET A 18 -26.58 -7.23 -1.48
C MET A 18 -25.57 -8.23 -0.92
N PHE A 19 -24.28 -7.98 -1.11
CA PHE A 19 -23.22 -8.73 -0.43
C PHE A 19 -23.12 -8.29 1.03
N ARG A 20 -23.67 -9.13 1.92
CA ARG A 20 -23.47 -9.06 3.37
C ARG A 20 -22.00 -9.37 3.70
N TYR A 21 -21.23 -8.36 4.07
CA TYR A 21 -19.94 -8.56 4.76
C TYR A 21 -20.18 -8.54 6.27
N GLY A 22 -20.47 -9.71 6.84
CA GLY A 22 -20.35 -9.98 8.27
C GLY A 22 -18.96 -10.55 8.53
N ILE A 23 -18.13 -9.83 9.28
CA ILE A 23 -16.86 -10.33 9.82
C ILE A 23 -17.21 -11.12 11.09
N PRO A 24 -16.97 -12.45 11.17
CA PRO A 24 -17.18 -13.19 12.40
C PRO A 24 -15.99 -12.97 13.33
N TYR A 25 -16.17 -12.19 14.40
CA TYR A 25 -15.26 -12.25 15.53
C TYR A 25 -15.64 -13.47 16.37
N SER A 26 -14.80 -14.49 16.34
CA SER A 26 -14.89 -15.67 17.21
C SER A 26 -14.56 -15.27 18.65
N CYS A 27 -15.57 -15.03 19.47
CA CYS A 27 -15.42 -15.01 20.93
C CYS A 27 -15.67 -16.43 21.45
N GLY A 28 -14.64 -17.03 22.05
CA GLY A 28 -14.69 -18.37 22.63
C GLY A 28 -15.75 -18.48 23.73
N ALA A 29 -16.65 -19.45 23.58
CA ALA A 29 -17.65 -19.79 24.56
C ALA A 29 -17.00 -20.56 25.73
N GLY A 30 -16.70 -19.86 26.82
CA GLY A 30 -16.58 -20.46 28.14
C GLY A 30 -17.97 -20.65 28.74
N ARG A 31 -18.34 -21.90 29.05
CA ARG A 31 -19.55 -22.23 29.82
C ARG A 31 -19.51 -21.51 31.16
N MET A 32 -20.55 -20.73 31.49
CA MET A 32 -21.08 -20.66 32.85
C MET A 32 -22.60 -20.51 32.80
N THR A 33 -23.22 -21.29 33.67
CA THR A 33 -24.65 -21.60 33.84
C THR A 33 -25.42 -20.50 34.59
N GLY A 34 -26.70 -20.32 34.25
CA GLY A 34 -27.73 -19.65 35.06
C GLY A 34 -27.59 -18.12 35.09
N ILE A 35 -28.64 -17.30 35.01
CA ILE A 35 -29.96 -17.38 35.65
C ILE A 35 -30.96 -16.69 34.72
N ALA A 36 -32.09 -17.34 34.46
CA ALA A 36 -33.24 -16.74 33.79
C ALA A 36 -34.13 -16.05 34.82
N CYS A 37 -34.44 -14.77 34.61
CA CYS A 37 -35.60 -14.04 35.13
C CYS A 37 -35.88 -12.92 34.13
N GLY A 38 -37.09 -12.60 33.71
CA GLY A 38 -38.42 -13.00 34.13
C GLY A 38 -39.38 -12.08 33.36
N ALA A 39 -40.46 -12.65 32.86
CA ALA A 39 -41.39 -11.99 31.95
C ALA A 39 -42.02 -10.70 32.52
N SER A 40 -42.27 -9.76 31.60
CA SER A 40 -43.02 -8.52 31.81
C SER A 40 -44.45 -8.84 32.26
N MET A 41 -44.78 -8.53 33.52
CA MET A 41 -46.16 -8.48 34.00
C MET A 41 -46.71 -7.07 33.86
N ARG A 42 -47.82 -6.93 33.13
CA ARG A 42 -48.66 -5.73 33.15
C ARG A 42 -49.33 -5.63 34.52
N VAL A 43 -49.04 -4.57 35.27
CA VAL A 43 -49.79 -4.24 36.49
C VAL A 43 -50.98 -3.38 36.11
N ARG A 44 -52.18 -3.85 36.50
CA ARG A 44 -53.45 -3.13 36.39
C ARG A 44 -53.49 -1.96 37.38
N SER A 45 -54.08 -0.86 36.90
CA SER A 45 -54.42 0.34 37.65
C SER A 45 -55.37 0.08 38.81
N VAL A 46 -55.05 0.59 40.00
CA VAL A 46 -56.00 0.87 41.08
C VAL A 46 -55.77 2.33 41.53
N GLY A 47 -56.87 3.03 41.78
CA GLY A 47 -56.99 4.49 41.91
C GLY A 47 -56.32 5.17 43.12
N PRO A 48 -56.61 6.47 43.34
CA PRO A 48 -55.69 7.40 43.98
C PRO A 48 -55.86 7.45 45.50
N CYS A 49 -54.73 7.43 46.21
CA CYS A 49 -54.65 7.78 47.62
C CYS A 49 -54.04 9.18 47.74
N VAL A 50 -54.85 10.14 48.17
CA VAL A 50 -54.43 11.46 48.62
C VAL A 50 -53.65 11.30 49.94
N ALA A 51 -52.37 11.65 49.93
CA ALA A 51 -51.60 11.88 51.14
C ALA A 51 -50.70 13.10 50.93
N SER A 52 -51.17 14.23 51.43
CA SER A 52 -50.37 15.44 51.61
C SER A 52 -49.26 15.15 52.60
N SER A 53 -48.00 15.27 52.18
CA SER A 53 -46.90 15.56 53.11
C SER A 53 -45.82 16.36 52.38
N LEU A 54 -45.54 17.52 52.95
CA LEU A 54 -44.47 18.43 52.57
C LEU A 54 -43.13 17.72 52.78
N GLY A 55 -42.44 17.46 51.69
CA GLY A 55 -41.03 17.08 51.69
C GLY A 55 -40.31 17.94 50.66
N HIS A 56 -39.51 18.90 51.12
CA HIS A 56 -38.53 19.57 50.27
C HIS A 56 -37.42 18.57 49.91
N SER A 57 -37.71 17.68 48.97
CA SER A 57 -36.70 16.89 48.30
C SER A 57 -36.19 17.73 47.14
N THR A 58 -35.10 18.46 47.34
CA THR A 58 -34.26 18.90 46.23
C THR A 58 -33.64 17.65 45.62
N ALA A 59 -34.42 16.95 44.80
CA ALA A 59 -33.92 15.92 43.91
C ALA A 59 -33.02 16.66 42.91
N SER A 60 -31.72 16.72 43.20
CA SER A 60 -30.71 17.06 42.21
C SER A 60 -30.82 16.03 41.10
N ALA A 61 -31.58 16.38 40.06
CA ALA A 61 -31.68 15.59 38.85
C ALA A 61 -30.25 15.44 38.32
N LEU A 62 -29.73 14.21 38.36
CA LEU A 62 -28.49 13.87 37.68
C LEU A 62 -28.74 14.13 36.19
N HIS A 63 -28.30 15.28 35.69
CA HIS A 63 -28.28 15.55 34.28
C HIS A 63 -27.26 14.60 33.65
N ALA A 64 -27.74 13.46 33.15
CA ALA A 64 -26.96 12.65 32.23
C ALA A 64 -26.58 13.57 31.05
N PRO A 65 -25.28 13.72 30.72
CA PRO A 65 -24.88 14.60 29.64
C PRO A 65 -25.52 14.10 28.34
N VAL A 66 -26.26 15.00 27.69
CA VAL A 66 -26.83 14.72 26.37
C VAL A 66 -25.67 14.54 25.40
N ARG A 67 -25.37 13.29 25.03
CA ARG A 67 -24.39 12.99 23.99
C ARG A 67 -24.96 13.43 22.65
N HIS A 68 -24.52 14.57 22.14
CA HIS A 68 -24.78 14.96 20.77
C HIS A 68 -24.07 14.00 19.81
N LYS A 69 -24.70 13.72 18.66
CA LYS A 69 -24.04 12.99 17.57
C LYS A 69 -22.80 13.77 17.15
N ALA A 70 -21.70 13.08 16.89
CA ALA A 70 -20.49 13.72 16.43
C ALA A 70 -20.72 14.44 15.11
N SER A 71 -20.14 15.65 14.99
CA SER A 71 -20.22 16.45 13.77
C SER A 71 -19.54 15.71 12.62
N THR A 72 -20.10 15.80 11.43
CA THR A 72 -19.58 15.13 10.22
C THR A 72 -19.23 16.13 9.13
N ILE A 73 -18.18 15.84 8.36
CA ILE A 73 -17.79 16.59 7.16
C ILE A 73 -18.00 15.74 5.90
N ARG A 74 -18.17 16.40 4.75
CA ARG A 74 -18.21 15.73 3.43
C ARG A 74 -16.89 15.97 2.71
N ILE A 75 -16.17 14.91 2.40
CA ILE A 75 -14.92 14.96 1.63
C ILE A 75 -15.27 14.85 0.14
N ALA A 76 -14.78 15.80 -0.65
CA ALA A 76 -15.09 15.96 -2.07
C ALA A 76 -16.60 15.87 -2.38
N ASN A 77 -17.44 16.43 -1.50
CA ASN A 77 -18.92 16.42 -1.56
C ASN A 77 -19.59 15.03 -1.66
N ARG A 78 -18.83 13.93 -1.55
CA ARG A 78 -19.34 12.55 -1.69
C ARG A 78 -19.27 11.75 -0.40
N LYS A 79 -18.11 11.71 0.26
CA LYS A 79 -17.88 10.83 1.42
C LYS A 79 -18.15 11.57 2.74
N LYS A 80 -19.23 11.19 3.44
CA LYS A 80 -19.52 11.70 4.80
C LYS A 80 -18.64 10.97 5.82
N VAL A 81 -17.88 11.71 6.62
CA VAL A 81 -17.03 11.16 7.69
C VAL A 81 -17.14 12.00 8.95
N GLU A 82 -17.00 11.34 10.10
CA GLU A 82 -16.74 11.95 11.41
C GLU A 82 -15.67 13.05 11.31
N MET A 83 -15.93 14.23 11.86
CA MET A 83 -15.06 15.40 11.69
C MET A 83 -13.64 15.15 12.22
N PHE A 84 -13.51 14.45 13.34
CA PHE A 84 -12.20 14.14 13.94
C PHE A 84 -11.32 13.31 13.00
N VAL A 85 -11.86 12.21 12.46
CA VAL A 85 -11.16 11.33 11.51
C VAL A 85 -10.93 12.05 10.19
N GLY A 86 -11.91 12.83 9.75
CA GLY A 86 -11.86 13.64 8.55
C GLY A 86 -10.67 14.59 8.53
N LYS A 87 -10.52 15.41 9.58
CA LYS A 87 -9.46 16.41 9.70
C LYS A 87 -8.08 15.79 9.94
N ARG A 88 -7.98 14.75 10.78
CA ARG A 88 -6.68 14.13 11.11
C ARG A 88 -6.12 13.26 10.00
N TYR A 89 -6.95 12.42 9.38
CA TYR A 89 -6.47 11.42 8.43
C TYR A 89 -6.90 11.75 7.02
N HIS A 90 -8.19 11.93 6.77
CA HIS A 90 -8.66 11.95 5.38
C HIS A 90 -8.25 13.17 4.58
N LEU A 91 -8.30 14.38 5.14
CA LEU A 91 -7.96 15.61 4.44
C LEU A 91 -6.48 15.66 4.02
N PRO A 92 -5.50 15.46 4.93
CA PRO A 92 -4.08 15.55 4.56
C PRO A 92 -3.60 14.36 3.71
N THR A 93 -4.21 13.18 3.84
CA THR A 93 -3.74 11.98 3.10
C THR A 93 -4.33 11.84 1.69
N ARG A 94 -5.03 12.86 1.17
CA ARG A 94 -5.52 12.83 -0.23
C ARG A 94 -4.38 13.02 -1.21
N LEU A 95 -4.44 12.29 -2.31
CA LEU A 95 -3.40 12.31 -3.34
C LEU A 95 -3.16 13.74 -3.85
N ARG A 96 -4.21 14.50 -4.17
CA ARG A 96 -4.07 15.90 -4.60
C ARG A 96 -3.37 16.80 -3.57
N VAL A 97 -3.62 16.58 -2.28
CA VAL A 97 -3.11 17.44 -1.21
C VAL A 97 -1.69 17.06 -0.83
N ALA A 98 -1.41 15.76 -0.72
CA ALA A 98 -0.14 15.26 -0.25
C ALA A 98 0.95 15.17 -1.32
N ALA A 99 0.56 14.93 -2.59
CA ALA A 99 1.50 14.75 -3.68
C ALA A 99 0.92 15.36 -4.98
N PRO A 100 0.91 16.71 -5.12
CA PRO A 100 0.33 17.38 -6.27
C PRO A 100 1.03 17.02 -7.59
N ASP A 101 2.35 16.84 -7.56
CA ASP A 101 3.15 16.50 -8.75
C ASP A 101 2.76 15.13 -9.32
N ILE A 102 2.58 14.15 -8.43
CA ILE A 102 2.15 12.80 -8.80
C ILE A 102 0.68 12.82 -9.25
N ALA A 103 -0.17 13.63 -8.61
CA ALA A 103 -1.56 13.77 -9.01
C ALA A 103 -1.74 14.33 -10.44
N ALA A 104 -0.77 15.09 -10.95
CA ALA A 104 -0.77 15.59 -12.32
C ALA A 104 -0.54 14.47 -13.37
N GLU A 105 0.10 13.37 -12.99
CA GLU A 105 0.31 12.20 -13.85
C GLU A 105 -0.90 11.24 -13.90
N TRP A 106 -2.05 11.62 -13.32
CA TRP A 106 -3.24 10.79 -13.32
C TRP A 106 -3.87 10.65 -14.71
N ASP A 107 -4.11 9.41 -15.16
CA ASP A 107 -4.78 9.15 -16.44
C ASP A 107 -6.31 9.22 -16.27
N GLN A 108 -6.94 10.30 -16.75
CA GLN A 108 -8.40 10.49 -16.63
C GLN A 108 -9.20 9.66 -17.65
N GLU A 109 -8.57 9.23 -18.74
CA GLU A 109 -9.25 8.50 -19.83
C GLU A 109 -9.38 7.02 -19.48
N LYS A 110 -8.33 6.44 -18.89
CA LYS A 110 -8.31 5.01 -18.53
C LYS A 110 -8.90 4.71 -17.17
N ASN A 111 -8.80 5.64 -16.22
CA ASN A 111 -9.38 5.44 -14.90
C ASN A 111 -10.90 5.69 -14.93
N PRO A 112 -11.66 4.98 -14.08
CA PRO A 112 -13.10 5.19 -14.04
C PRO A 112 -13.45 6.57 -13.48
N LEU A 113 -14.49 7.20 -14.05
CA LEU A 113 -14.94 8.58 -13.72
C LEU A 113 -15.22 8.84 -12.23
N HIS A 114 -15.50 7.79 -11.47
CA HIS A 114 -15.75 7.92 -10.03
C HIS A 114 -14.45 7.98 -9.21
N LEU A 115 -13.29 7.63 -9.78
CA LEU A 115 -11.96 7.69 -9.16
C LEU A 115 -11.18 8.91 -9.67
N TYR A 116 -10.80 9.79 -8.75
CA TYR A 116 -10.01 10.98 -9.05
C TYR A 116 -9.14 11.37 -7.85
N PRO A 117 -8.05 12.14 -8.06
CA PRO A 117 -7.03 12.40 -7.04
C PRO A 117 -7.52 13.03 -5.72
N ASP A 118 -8.69 13.67 -5.70
CA ASP A 118 -9.23 14.34 -4.51
C ASP A 118 -9.89 13.32 -3.55
N ILE A 119 -10.41 12.22 -4.10
CA ILE A 119 -11.03 11.17 -3.30
C ILE A 119 -10.08 10.05 -2.93
N VAL A 120 -9.03 9.85 -3.73
CA VAL A 120 -8.08 8.77 -3.53
C VAL A 120 -7.06 9.17 -2.45
N SER A 121 -6.79 8.25 -1.53
CA SER A 121 -5.77 8.42 -0.50
C SER A 121 -4.41 7.89 -0.97
N ILE A 122 -3.33 8.39 -0.39
CA ILE A 122 -1.96 7.94 -0.64
C ILE A 122 -1.80 6.42 -0.46
N GLY A 123 -2.45 5.83 0.55
CA GLY A 123 -2.41 4.39 0.83
C GLY A 123 -3.35 3.53 -0.03
N TYR A 124 -3.78 4.01 -1.19
CA TYR A 124 -4.67 3.23 -2.06
C TYR A 124 -3.89 2.10 -2.74
N MET A 125 -4.26 0.86 -2.41
CA MET A 125 -3.54 -0.36 -2.79
C MET A 125 -3.93 -0.90 -4.16
N TYR A 126 -5.11 -0.55 -4.64
CA TYR A 126 -5.58 -1.02 -5.94
C TYR A 126 -4.81 -0.32 -7.07
N PRO A 127 -4.54 -1.05 -8.16
CA PRO A 127 -3.86 -0.47 -9.29
C PRO A 127 -4.74 0.59 -9.97
N VAL A 128 -4.09 1.66 -10.44
CA VAL A 128 -4.69 2.74 -11.21
C VAL A 128 -3.77 3.09 -12.37
N PHE A 129 -4.33 3.69 -13.41
CA PHE A 129 -3.56 4.11 -14.58
C PHE A 129 -2.89 5.46 -14.35
N TRP A 130 -1.61 5.52 -14.68
CA TRP A 130 -0.79 6.74 -14.66
C TRP A 130 -0.29 7.02 -16.05
N LYS A 131 -0.21 8.30 -16.42
CA LYS A 131 0.37 8.78 -17.67
C LYS A 131 1.70 9.45 -17.37
N CYS A 132 2.79 8.85 -17.83
CA CYS A 132 4.12 9.41 -17.58
C CYS A 132 4.31 10.72 -18.34
N GLY A 133 4.75 11.79 -17.67
CA GLY A 133 5.11 13.04 -18.34
C GLY A 133 6.36 12.94 -19.24
N LYS A 134 7.26 11.97 -18.99
CA LYS A 134 8.53 11.81 -19.74
C LYS A 134 8.34 11.02 -21.03
N CYS A 135 7.70 9.85 -20.95
CA CYS A 135 7.57 8.92 -22.07
C CYS A 135 6.16 8.86 -22.67
N THR A 136 5.20 9.62 -22.12
CA THR A 136 3.78 9.65 -22.51
C THR A 136 3.03 8.32 -22.45
N ASN A 137 3.70 7.23 -22.08
CA ASN A 137 3.09 5.92 -21.92
C ASN A 137 2.22 5.88 -20.67
N SER A 138 1.06 5.24 -20.83
CA SER A 138 0.20 4.86 -19.72
C SER A 138 0.68 3.55 -19.11
N TYR A 139 0.71 3.46 -17.79
CA TYR A 139 1.07 2.25 -17.07
C TYR A 139 0.24 2.09 -15.81
N GLU A 140 0.11 0.84 -15.37
CA GLU A 140 -0.72 0.47 -14.23
C GLU A 140 0.15 0.36 -12.97
N MET A 141 -0.20 1.11 -11.92
CA MET A 141 0.46 1.00 -10.62
C MET A 141 -0.44 1.47 -9.49
N SER A 142 -0.30 0.89 -8.29
CA SER A 142 -1.03 1.38 -7.12
C SER A 142 -0.47 2.71 -6.60
N VAL A 143 -1.35 3.52 -6.00
CA VAL A 143 -0.97 4.83 -5.45
C VAL A 143 0.02 4.68 -4.29
N GLU A 144 -0.16 3.66 -3.45
CA GLU A 144 0.77 3.37 -2.36
C GLU A 144 2.19 3.10 -2.88
N LYS A 145 2.33 2.28 -3.94
CA LYS A 145 3.63 2.01 -4.55
C LYS A 145 4.26 3.26 -5.17
N ARG A 146 3.45 4.12 -5.81
CA ARG A 146 3.93 5.35 -6.43
C ARG A 146 4.42 6.37 -5.41
N VAL A 147 3.61 6.65 -4.39
CA VAL A 147 3.86 7.75 -3.45
C VAL A 147 4.65 7.29 -2.23
N VAL A 148 4.27 6.18 -1.59
CA VAL A 148 4.90 5.72 -0.34
C VAL A 148 6.21 4.99 -0.62
N ARG A 149 6.24 4.12 -1.65
CA ARG A 149 7.45 3.37 -2.01
C ARG A 149 8.32 4.08 -3.05
N GLY A 150 7.86 5.21 -3.61
CA GLY A 150 8.62 6.02 -4.56
C GLY A 150 8.94 5.34 -5.89
N ARG A 151 8.10 4.40 -6.37
CA ARG A 151 8.31 3.74 -7.66
C ARG A 151 8.00 4.69 -8.82
N GLY A 152 8.75 4.58 -9.92
CA GLY A 152 8.61 5.41 -11.12
C GLY A 152 7.80 4.76 -12.24
N CYS A 153 7.94 5.30 -13.46
CA CYS A 153 7.42 4.66 -14.66
C CYS A 153 8.31 3.46 -15.02
N PRO A 154 7.76 2.24 -15.18
CA PRO A 154 8.55 1.05 -15.46
C PRO A 154 9.32 1.18 -16.78
N VAL A 155 8.71 1.78 -17.81
CA VAL A 155 9.35 1.98 -19.12
C VAL A 155 10.56 2.92 -19.03
N CYS A 156 10.47 3.96 -18.20
CA CYS A 156 11.60 4.87 -17.99
C CYS A 156 12.73 4.18 -17.20
N GLU A 157 12.36 3.42 -16.16
CA GLU A 157 13.31 2.69 -15.33
C GLU A 157 14.07 1.62 -16.14
N ASP A 158 13.37 0.85 -16.98
CA ASP A 158 13.98 -0.14 -17.86
C ASP A 158 14.93 0.50 -18.89
N ARG A 159 14.58 1.68 -19.42
CA ARG A 159 15.43 2.42 -20.36
C ARG A 159 16.70 2.94 -19.68
N GLU A 160 16.60 3.43 -18.45
CA GLU A 160 17.76 3.88 -17.67
C GLU A 160 18.66 2.70 -17.28
N LEU A 161 18.07 1.59 -16.85
CA LEU A 161 18.78 0.36 -16.52
C LEU A 161 19.53 -0.21 -17.73
N SER A 162 18.87 -0.35 -18.88
CA SER A 162 19.51 -0.84 -20.11
C SER A 162 20.65 0.08 -20.57
N ALA A 163 20.49 1.40 -20.48
CA ALA A 163 21.55 2.35 -20.76
C ALA A 163 22.75 2.19 -19.80
N SER A 164 22.50 2.03 -18.50
CA SER A 164 23.55 1.82 -17.50
C SER A 164 24.31 0.50 -17.71
N MET A 165 23.59 -0.56 -18.07
CA MET A 165 24.19 -1.86 -18.38
C MET A 165 25.09 -1.79 -19.61
N ALA A 166 24.64 -1.10 -20.67
CA ALA A 166 25.44 -0.90 -21.88
C ALA A 166 26.72 -0.08 -21.61
N PHE A 167 26.65 0.92 -20.72
CA PHE A 167 27.83 1.68 -20.31
C PHE A 167 28.84 0.81 -19.55
N ASN A 168 28.36 0.00 -18.61
CA ASN A 168 29.22 -0.87 -17.79
C ASN A 168 29.88 -1.97 -18.63
N THR A 169 29.18 -2.56 -19.60
CA THR A 169 29.77 -3.55 -20.51
C THR A 169 30.83 -2.93 -21.41
N ALA A 170 30.60 -1.72 -21.92
CA ALA A 170 31.61 -0.98 -22.68
C ALA A 170 32.87 -0.70 -21.83
N ALA A 171 32.69 -0.30 -20.57
CA ALA A 171 33.80 -0.08 -19.64
C ALA A 171 34.59 -1.37 -19.35
N MET A 172 33.89 -2.50 -19.13
CA MET A 172 34.51 -3.82 -18.93
C MET A 172 35.30 -4.28 -20.16
N ASN A 173 34.76 -4.08 -21.37
CA ASN A 173 35.44 -4.45 -22.62
C ASN A 173 36.69 -3.59 -22.88
N ALA A 174 36.66 -2.29 -22.55
CA ALA A 174 37.82 -1.42 -22.66
C ALA A 174 38.95 -1.81 -21.68
N GLY A 175 38.60 -2.20 -20.45
CA GLY A 175 39.58 -2.70 -19.47
C GLY A 175 40.23 -4.02 -19.90
N ASN A 176 39.46 -4.94 -20.48
CA ASN A 176 39.96 -6.25 -20.92
C ASN A 176 40.84 -6.18 -22.19
N ALA A 177 40.64 -5.17 -23.04
CA ALA A 177 41.52 -4.93 -24.18
C ALA A 177 42.95 -4.59 -23.74
N HIS A 178 43.11 -3.86 -22.62
CA HIS A 178 44.43 -3.45 -22.14
C HIS A 178 45.23 -4.59 -21.48
N SER A 179 44.55 -5.59 -20.90
CA SER A 179 45.20 -6.76 -20.30
C SER A 179 45.68 -7.79 -21.34
N ARG A 180 45.02 -7.92 -22.50
CA ARG A 180 45.43 -8.90 -23.52
C ARG A 180 46.72 -8.52 -24.25
N GLU A 181 46.99 -7.23 -24.44
CA GLU A 181 48.26 -6.75 -25.00
C GLU A 181 49.44 -7.02 -24.04
N ALA A 182 49.22 -6.96 -22.73
CA ALA A 182 50.25 -7.23 -21.72
C ALA A 182 50.55 -8.73 -21.55
N ASP A 183 49.54 -9.59 -21.72
CA ASP A 183 49.70 -11.03 -21.53
C ASP A 183 50.32 -11.75 -22.74
N ILE A 184 50.12 -11.27 -23.98
CA ILE A 184 50.78 -11.87 -25.16
C ILE A 184 52.29 -11.60 -25.15
N ALA A 185 52.73 -10.47 -24.59
CA ALA A 185 54.14 -10.18 -24.41
C ALA A 185 54.81 -11.02 -23.30
N SER A 186 54.04 -11.58 -22.35
CA SER A 186 54.58 -12.35 -21.22
C SER A 186 54.70 -13.86 -21.49
N VAL A 187 53.94 -14.42 -22.45
CA VAL A 187 54.05 -15.85 -22.82
C VAL A 187 55.39 -16.17 -23.54
N ALA A 188 56.06 -15.18 -24.12
CA ALA A 188 57.37 -15.35 -24.75
C ALA A 188 58.56 -15.20 -23.79
N ALA A 189 58.34 -14.72 -22.57
CA ALA A 189 59.39 -14.49 -21.59
C ALA A 189 59.18 -15.40 -20.38
N THR A 190 59.78 -16.59 -20.40
CA THR A 190 59.96 -17.41 -19.20
C THR A 190 60.53 -16.50 -18.10
N PRO A 191 59.82 -16.30 -16.96
CA PRO A 191 60.31 -15.44 -15.91
C PRO A 191 61.70 -15.94 -15.48
N PRO A 192 62.68 -15.03 -15.26
CA PRO A 192 64.01 -15.44 -14.85
C PRO A 192 63.91 -16.23 -13.55
N LEU A 193 64.32 -17.50 -13.60
CA LEU A 193 64.30 -18.41 -12.46
C LEU A 193 65.03 -17.76 -11.28
N LEU A 194 64.37 -17.74 -10.12
CA LEU A 194 64.97 -17.25 -8.88
C LEU A 194 66.28 -18.01 -8.59
N PRO A 195 67.29 -17.35 -7.99
CA PRO A 195 68.55 -18.00 -7.63
C PRO A 195 68.27 -19.13 -6.62
N GLY A 196 68.30 -20.38 -7.11
CA GLY A 196 67.97 -21.59 -6.34
C GLY A 196 67.07 -22.57 -7.11
N GLU A 197 66.32 -22.10 -8.10
CA GLU A 197 65.34 -22.92 -8.82
C GLU A 197 65.94 -23.75 -9.99
N LYS A 198 67.21 -23.48 -10.33
CA LYS A 198 67.97 -24.16 -11.40
C LYS A 198 68.23 -25.66 -11.11
N ASN A 199 68.25 -26.06 -9.84
CA ASN A 199 68.56 -27.42 -9.42
C ASN A 199 67.29 -28.23 -9.16
N ARG A 200 66.82 -28.97 -10.18
CA ARG A 200 65.59 -29.79 -10.10
C ARG A 200 65.65 -30.86 -9.00
N SER A 201 66.85 -31.31 -8.63
CA SER A 201 67.10 -32.29 -7.56
C SER A 201 66.82 -31.77 -6.14
N LEU A 202 66.88 -30.46 -5.94
CA LEU A 202 66.64 -29.81 -4.65
C LEU A 202 65.16 -29.40 -4.46
N ARG A 203 64.33 -29.57 -5.49
CA ARG A 203 62.89 -29.32 -5.36
C ARG A 203 62.30 -30.37 -4.41
N PRO A 204 61.56 -29.97 -3.37
CA PRO A 204 60.93 -30.93 -2.47
C PRO A 204 59.97 -31.82 -3.28
N LYS A 205 60.15 -33.15 -3.20
CA LYS A 205 59.32 -34.13 -3.94
C LYS A 205 57.85 -34.15 -3.51
N ARG A 206 57.52 -33.47 -2.41
CA ARG A 206 56.17 -33.36 -1.85
C ARG A 206 55.89 -31.89 -1.58
N THR A 207 54.70 -31.42 -1.95
CA THR A 207 54.24 -30.09 -1.59
C THR A 207 54.15 -30.00 -0.06
N THR A 208 55.14 -29.36 0.56
CA THR A 208 55.05 -28.99 1.98
C THR A 208 54.03 -27.88 2.06
N MET A 209 52.77 -28.25 2.30
CA MET A 209 51.74 -27.28 2.69
C MET A 209 52.17 -26.71 4.05
N LEU A 210 52.72 -25.50 4.02
CA LEU A 210 52.94 -24.73 5.24
C LEU A 210 51.54 -24.38 5.76
N ASN A 211 51.03 -25.18 6.70
CA ASN A 211 49.84 -24.82 7.46
C ASN A 211 50.23 -23.67 8.39
N LEU A 212 50.23 -22.44 7.86
CA LEU A 212 50.27 -21.25 8.69
C LEU A 212 48.95 -21.20 9.44
N ARG A 213 48.96 -21.79 10.64
CA ARG A 213 47.94 -21.57 11.64
C ARG A 213 48.11 -20.13 12.09
N THR A 214 47.34 -19.22 11.51
CA THR A 214 47.29 -17.82 11.94
C THR A 214 46.71 -17.80 13.35
N LYS A 215 47.58 -17.85 14.35
CA LYS A 215 47.29 -17.27 15.66
C LYS A 215 47.58 -15.79 15.48
N TYR A 216 46.54 -14.98 15.39
CA TYR A 216 46.32 -13.75 16.16
C TYR A 216 44.87 -13.33 15.93
#